data_AF-A0A849MZE7-F1
#
_entry.id   AF-A0A849MZE7-F1
#
_cell.length_a   1.000
_cell.length_b   1.000
_cell.length_c   1.000
_cell.angle_alpha   90.00
_cell.angle_beta   90.00
_cell.angle_gamma   90.00
#
_symmetry.space_group_name_H-M   'P 1'
#
loop_
_entity.id
_entity.type
_entity.pdbx_description
1 polymer ?
#
loop_
_entity_poly.entity_id
_entity_poly.type
_entity_poly.pdbx_seq_one_letter_code
_entity_poly.pdbx_strand_id
1 'polypeptide(L)'
;MRKMILPAALALLAGVASVASVAQAEGLQSGGVSITRGGGNVNTAVGKNSFAGQSATTIGGMARGGGRSVTLGGDNRNLAAGRGSMALQDGTTVGGTAIGRGASSYVLGGSNANLARGVNSFAGQSVTTLGGTAVGRGAQSSVHGGQNLNAALGRNSSAQQQVLTMGGSAVGRGSLDKVYGGNNRNAALGKGAFADQQVVTIGGQ
;
A
#
# COMPACT_ATOMS: atom_id res chain seq x y z
N MET A 1 30.33 55.41 -45.71
CA MET A 1 28.97 54.82 -45.88
C MET A 1 29.10 53.29 -45.85
N ARG A 2 28.11 52.64 -45.23
CA ARG A 2 27.88 51.17 -45.08
C ARG A 2 28.82 50.39 -44.15
N LYS A 3 28.28 50.17 -42.94
CA LYS A 3 28.49 48.99 -42.10
C LYS A 3 28.08 47.74 -42.88
N MET A 4 28.83 46.64 -42.73
CA MET A 4 28.26 45.29 -42.73
C MET A 4 29.05 44.43 -41.76
N ILE A 5 28.32 43.99 -40.74
CA ILE A 5 28.71 43.10 -39.66
C ILE A 5 28.63 41.68 -40.20
N LEU A 6 29.64 40.84 -39.97
CA LEU A 6 29.44 39.39 -39.81
C LEU A 6 30.47 38.83 -38.83
N PRO A 7 30.09 37.81 -38.02
CA PRO A 7 30.50 37.73 -36.64
C PRO A 7 31.60 36.72 -36.36
N ALA A 8 32.21 36.94 -35.20
CA ALA A 8 33.13 36.08 -34.47
C ALA A 8 32.85 34.57 -34.60
N ALA A 9 33.86 33.84 -35.08
CA ALA A 9 34.06 32.43 -34.78
C ALA A 9 35.49 32.27 -34.27
N LEU A 10 35.73 32.75 -33.05
CA LEU A 10 36.96 32.53 -32.31
C LEU A 10 36.60 31.90 -30.97
N ALA A 11 37.37 30.86 -30.62
CA ALA A 11 37.50 30.24 -29.31
C ALA A 11 36.32 29.42 -28.79
N LEU A 12 36.38 28.10 -28.99
CA LEU A 12 35.88 27.09 -28.03
C LEU A 12 36.35 25.69 -28.45
N LEU A 13 37.66 25.45 -28.42
CA LEU A 13 38.24 24.10 -28.52
C LEU A 13 39.34 23.87 -27.48
N ALA A 14 39.12 24.39 -26.27
CA ALA A 14 39.93 24.07 -25.11
C ALA A 14 39.01 23.86 -23.91
N GLY A 15 38.97 22.63 -23.41
CA GLY A 15 38.45 22.33 -22.07
C GLY A 15 37.03 21.77 -22.01
N VAL A 16 36.86 20.51 -22.41
CA VAL A 16 35.83 19.66 -21.79
C VAL A 16 36.37 18.25 -21.56
N ALA A 17 37.46 18.15 -20.79
CA ALA A 17 37.73 16.94 -20.02
C ALA A 17 36.94 17.01 -18.71
N SER A 18 35.60 17.10 -18.80
CA SER A 18 34.75 16.79 -17.64
C SER A 18 34.68 15.28 -17.56
N VAL A 19 35.61 14.71 -16.81
CA VAL A 19 35.57 13.33 -16.32
C VAL A 19 34.14 13.06 -15.87
N ALA A 20 33.45 12.17 -16.57
CA ALA A 20 32.17 11.65 -16.08
C ALA A 20 32.45 11.12 -14.68
N SER A 21 31.80 11.69 -13.66
CA SER A 21 31.83 11.11 -12.32
C SER A 21 31.30 9.70 -12.48
N VAL A 22 32.20 8.71 -12.39
CA VAL A 22 31.82 7.30 -12.28
C VAL A 22 30.84 7.27 -11.11
N ALA A 23 29.59 6.90 -11.36
CA ALA A 23 28.63 6.70 -10.29
C ALA A 23 29.25 5.65 -9.36
N GLN A 24 29.85 6.11 -8.26
CA GLN A 24 30.36 5.23 -7.24
C GLN A 24 29.13 4.51 -6.72
N ALA A 25 29.07 3.20 -6.97
CA ALA A 25 28.15 2.35 -6.25
C ALA A 25 28.44 2.58 -4.77
N GLU A 26 27.53 3.27 -4.07
CA GLU A 26 27.56 3.38 -2.62
C GLU A 26 27.82 1.98 -2.10
N GLY A 27 28.95 1.79 -1.39
CA GLY A 27 29.33 0.47 -0.89
C GLY A 27 28.14 -0.14 -0.18
N LEU A 28 27.83 -1.42 -0.49
CA LEU A 28 26.73 -2.16 0.13
C LEU A 28 26.75 -1.88 1.63
N GLN A 29 25.80 -1.07 2.12
CA GLN A 29 25.58 -0.93 3.55
C GLN A 29 25.03 -2.27 4.03
N SER A 30 25.93 -3.21 4.29
CA SER A 30 25.61 -4.53 4.79
C SER A 30 25.00 -4.40 6.18
N GLY A 31 23.92 -5.13 6.42
CA GLY A 31 23.22 -5.14 7.70
C GLY A 31 21.83 -4.55 7.58
N GLY A 32 20.84 -5.33 7.96
CA GLY A 32 19.43 -4.99 7.90
C GLY A 32 18.61 -6.27 7.89
N VAL A 33 17.43 -6.25 8.49
CA VAL A 33 16.54 -7.42 8.55
C VAL A 33 15.23 -7.06 7.88
N SER A 34 14.92 -7.70 6.76
CA SER A 34 13.60 -7.64 6.13
C SER A 34 12.85 -8.95 6.39
N ILE A 35 11.67 -8.84 7.00
CA ILE A 35 10.79 -9.97 7.30
C ILE A 35 9.47 -9.74 6.57
N THR A 36 9.09 -10.71 5.75
CA THR A 36 7.80 -10.70 5.05
C THR A 36 7.02 -11.94 5.43
N ARG A 37 5.76 -11.76 5.83
CA ARG A 37 4.84 -12.87 6.10
C ARG A 37 3.52 -12.60 5.41
N GLY A 38 2.97 -13.60 4.72
CA GLY A 38 1.59 -13.55 4.24
C GLY A 38 0.58 -13.46 5.40
N GLY A 39 -0.68 -13.25 5.06
CA GLY A 39 -1.78 -13.14 6.02
C GLY A 39 -2.71 -14.36 6.03
N GLY A 40 -3.65 -14.38 6.99
CA GLY A 40 -4.65 -15.44 7.17
C GLY A 40 -5.90 -15.22 6.32
N ASN A 41 -5.75 -15.26 5.00
CA ASN A 41 -6.84 -15.00 4.07
C ASN A 41 -7.83 -16.17 4.00
N VAL A 42 -9.13 -15.86 3.95
CA VAL A 42 -10.23 -16.82 3.83
C VAL A 42 -11.15 -16.39 2.69
N ASN A 43 -11.37 -17.28 1.73
CA ASN A 43 -12.29 -17.10 0.62
C ASN A 43 -13.35 -18.20 0.64
N THR A 44 -14.61 -17.82 0.76
CA THR A 44 -15.71 -18.76 1.01
C THR A 44 -16.92 -18.45 0.13
N ALA A 45 -17.40 -19.46 -0.61
CA ALA A 45 -18.67 -19.43 -1.33
C ALA A 45 -19.54 -20.59 -0.83
N VAL A 46 -20.70 -20.28 -0.22
CA VAL A 46 -21.63 -21.30 0.33
C VAL A 46 -23.05 -21.16 -0.20
N GLY A 47 -23.36 -20.06 -0.88
CA GLY A 47 -24.67 -19.87 -1.49
C GLY A 47 -24.84 -20.75 -2.74
N LYS A 48 -26.07 -21.19 -3.00
CA LYS A 48 -26.39 -21.84 -4.29
C LYS A 48 -26.07 -20.86 -5.43
N ASN A 49 -25.27 -21.29 -6.40
CA ASN A 49 -24.79 -20.46 -7.51
C ASN A 49 -24.04 -19.18 -7.05
N SER A 50 -23.39 -19.21 -5.89
CA SER A 50 -22.56 -18.08 -5.43
C SER A 50 -21.12 -18.18 -5.95
N PHE A 51 -20.44 -17.03 -6.03
CA PHE A 51 -19.02 -16.94 -6.40
C PHE A 51 -18.24 -16.09 -5.40
N ALA A 52 -17.07 -16.56 -5.00
CA ALA A 52 -16.13 -15.80 -4.19
C ALA A 52 -14.74 -15.82 -4.84
N GLY A 53 -14.25 -14.66 -5.26
CA GLY A 53 -12.91 -14.48 -5.84
C GLY A 53 -12.06 -13.63 -4.92
N GLN A 54 -10.83 -14.07 -4.64
CA GLN A 54 -9.92 -13.34 -3.76
C GLN A 54 -8.50 -13.34 -4.30
N SER A 55 -7.84 -12.17 -4.24
CA SER A 55 -6.39 -12.02 -4.39
C SER A 55 -5.79 -11.37 -3.15
N ALA A 56 -4.63 -11.85 -2.73
CA ALA A 56 -3.88 -11.27 -1.62
C ALA A 56 -2.38 -11.24 -1.94
N THR A 57 -1.82 -10.04 -1.99
CA THR A 57 -0.41 -9.79 -2.32
C THR A 57 0.30 -9.19 -1.11
N THR A 58 1.44 -9.77 -0.72
CA THR A 58 2.32 -9.19 0.30
C THR A 58 3.72 -9.04 -0.26
N ILE A 59 4.21 -7.81 -0.32
CA ILE A 59 5.54 -7.46 -0.84
C ILE A 59 6.40 -6.97 0.31
N GLY A 60 7.58 -7.57 0.48
CA GLY A 60 8.51 -7.18 1.54
C GLY A 60 9.06 -5.77 1.40
N GLY A 61 9.45 -5.19 2.54
CA GLY A 61 10.11 -3.90 2.59
C GLY A 61 11.64 -3.98 2.51
N MET A 62 12.28 -2.82 2.52
CA MET A 62 13.75 -2.71 2.49
C MET A 62 14.30 -2.42 3.89
N ALA A 63 15.40 -3.07 4.25
CA ALA A 63 16.15 -2.76 5.47
C ALA A 63 17.65 -2.65 5.18
N ARG A 64 18.30 -1.58 5.66
CA ARG A 64 19.75 -1.31 5.50
C ARG A 64 20.35 -0.62 6.72
N GLY A 65 21.68 -0.61 6.83
CA GLY A 65 22.42 0.09 7.89
C GLY A 65 22.09 -0.37 9.32
N GLY A 66 21.66 -1.62 9.51
CA GLY A 66 21.18 -2.14 10.79
C GLY A 66 19.70 -1.79 11.11
N GLY A 67 18.94 -1.41 10.08
CA GLY A 67 17.50 -1.22 10.17
C GLY A 67 16.71 -2.53 10.13
N ARG A 68 15.42 -2.47 10.43
CA ARG A 68 14.51 -3.61 10.41
C ARG A 68 13.21 -3.26 9.71
N SER A 69 12.86 -3.97 8.65
CA SER A 69 11.56 -3.85 7.98
C SER A 69 10.76 -5.12 8.19
N VAL A 70 9.51 -4.99 8.64
CA VAL A 70 8.59 -6.10 8.85
C VAL A 70 7.30 -5.80 8.11
N THR A 71 6.88 -6.73 7.26
CA THR A 71 5.65 -6.65 6.49
C THR A 71 4.81 -7.88 6.77
N LEU A 72 3.63 -7.70 7.35
CA LEU A 72 2.66 -8.76 7.55
C LEU A 72 1.43 -8.47 6.67
N GLY A 73 1.07 -9.44 5.83
CA GLY A 73 -0.14 -9.41 5.02
C GLY A 73 -1.40 -9.33 5.88
N GLY A 74 -2.51 -8.96 5.27
CA GLY A 74 -3.80 -8.80 5.96
C GLY A 74 -4.54 -10.12 6.19
N ASP A 75 -5.45 -10.09 7.16
CA ASP A 75 -6.41 -11.16 7.46
C ASP A 75 -7.72 -10.90 6.72
N ASN A 76 -7.73 -11.16 5.42
CA ASN A 76 -8.85 -10.84 4.54
C ASN A 76 -9.89 -11.97 4.51
N ARG A 77 -11.16 -11.65 4.76
CA ARG A 77 -12.31 -12.56 4.72
C ARG A 77 -13.27 -12.17 3.59
N ASN A 78 -13.32 -12.99 2.55
CA ASN A 78 -14.26 -12.83 1.44
C ASN A 78 -15.35 -13.90 1.52
N LEU A 79 -16.62 -13.49 1.56
CA LEU A 79 -17.74 -14.41 1.73
C LEU A 79 -18.88 -14.10 0.74
N ALA A 80 -19.23 -15.10 -0.07
CA ALA A 80 -20.47 -15.14 -0.82
C ALA A 80 -21.41 -16.22 -0.25
N ALA A 81 -22.48 -15.81 0.42
CA ALA A 81 -23.41 -16.73 1.10
C ALA A 81 -24.84 -16.68 0.55
N GLY A 82 -25.20 -15.61 -0.16
CA GLY A 82 -26.52 -15.50 -0.79
C GLY A 82 -26.65 -16.38 -2.03
N ARG A 83 -27.86 -16.84 -2.33
CA ARG A 83 -28.11 -17.52 -3.62
C ARG A 83 -27.80 -16.55 -4.76
N GLY A 84 -26.94 -16.94 -5.71
CA GLY A 84 -26.54 -16.09 -6.83
C GLY A 84 -25.66 -14.90 -6.44
N SER A 85 -25.12 -14.85 -5.21
CA SER A 85 -24.31 -13.71 -4.77
C SER A 85 -22.86 -13.82 -5.22
N MET A 86 -22.20 -12.67 -5.32
CA MET A 86 -20.81 -12.57 -5.75
C MET A 86 -20.00 -11.68 -4.80
N ALA A 87 -18.87 -12.18 -4.33
CA ALA A 87 -17.94 -11.44 -3.49
C ALA A 87 -16.54 -11.42 -4.13
N LEU A 88 -16.02 -10.24 -4.45
CA LEU A 88 -14.68 -10.04 -5.02
C LEU A 88 -13.84 -9.20 -4.06
N GLN A 89 -12.67 -9.72 -3.68
CA GLN A 89 -11.80 -9.02 -2.74
C GLN A 89 -10.34 -9.07 -3.17
N ASP A 90 -9.71 -7.90 -3.26
CA ASP A 90 -8.28 -7.78 -3.50
C ASP A 90 -7.60 -7.05 -2.33
N GLY A 91 -6.51 -7.64 -1.85
CA GLY A 91 -5.69 -7.08 -0.78
C GLY A 91 -4.22 -6.95 -1.21
N THR A 92 -3.64 -5.77 -1.03
CA THR A 92 -2.21 -5.54 -1.25
C THR A 92 -1.57 -4.95 0.00
N THR A 93 -0.46 -5.54 0.45
CA THR A 93 0.36 -5.01 1.53
C THR A 93 1.80 -4.90 1.06
N VAL A 94 2.37 -3.70 1.13
CA VAL A 94 3.76 -3.43 0.71
C VAL A 94 4.55 -2.89 1.90
N GLY A 95 5.68 -3.52 2.16
CA GLY A 95 6.60 -3.12 3.22
C GLY A 95 7.21 -1.75 3.00
N GLY A 96 7.59 -1.11 4.10
CA GLY A 96 8.28 0.17 4.06
C GLY A 96 9.79 0.02 4.10
N THR A 97 10.48 1.16 4.17
CA THR A 97 11.93 1.23 4.15
C THR A 97 12.47 1.60 5.53
N ALA A 98 13.51 0.90 6.00
CA ALA A 98 14.17 1.17 7.28
C ALA A 98 15.69 1.25 7.10
N ILE A 99 16.28 2.43 7.31
CA ILE A 99 17.71 2.69 7.09
C ILE A 99 18.34 3.31 8.33
N GLY A 100 19.35 2.62 8.86
CA GLY A 100 20.15 3.07 10.00
C GLY A 100 19.94 2.23 11.26
N ARG A 101 20.89 2.33 12.19
CA ARG A 101 20.92 1.48 13.38
C ARG A 101 19.66 1.68 14.22
N GLY A 102 18.89 0.61 14.38
CA GLY A 102 17.64 0.64 15.15
C GLY A 102 16.48 1.35 14.43
N ALA A 103 16.65 1.74 13.17
CA ALA A 103 15.52 2.18 12.36
C ALA A 103 14.55 1.02 12.14
N SER A 104 13.24 1.27 12.19
CA SER A 104 12.23 0.22 11.99
C SER A 104 11.09 0.67 11.10
N SER A 105 10.71 -0.17 10.14
CA SER A 105 9.47 -0.07 9.40
C SER A 105 8.59 -1.28 9.73
N TYR A 106 7.33 -1.03 10.05
CA TYR A 106 6.37 -2.06 10.41
C TYR A 106 5.06 -1.84 9.65
N VAL A 107 4.65 -2.82 8.86
CA VAL A 107 3.45 -2.73 8.02
C VAL A 107 2.53 -3.92 8.27
N LEU A 108 1.26 -3.62 8.53
CA LEU A 108 0.18 -4.59 8.72
C LEU A 108 -0.93 -4.35 7.70
N GLY A 109 -1.27 -5.36 6.90
CA GLY A 109 -2.35 -5.28 5.91
C GLY A 109 -3.76 -5.09 6.49
N GLY A 110 -3.92 -5.25 7.81
CA GLY A 110 -5.19 -5.08 8.52
C GLY A 110 -6.10 -6.30 8.44
N SER A 111 -7.34 -6.14 8.89
CA SER A 111 -8.38 -7.17 8.86
C SER A 111 -9.56 -6.68 8.01
N ASN A 112 -9.78 -7.31 6.86
CA ASN A 112 -10.74 -6.79 5.87
C ASN A 112 -11.81 -7.84 5.57
N ALA A 113 -13.08 -7.48 5.70
CA ALA A 113 -14.21 -8.35 5.45
C ALA A 113 -15.04 -7.85 4.27
N ASN A 114 -15.27 -8.70 3.28
CA ASN A 114 -16.12 -8.44 2.12
C ASN A 114 -17.24 -9.48 2.07
N LEU A 115 -18.49 -9.06 2.23
CA LEU A 115 -19.61 -9.96 2.50
C LEU A 115 -20.77 -9.76 1.51
N ALA A 116 -21.01 -10.72 0.63
CA ALA A 116 -22.19 -10.78 -0.23
C ALA A 116 -23.17 -11.85 0.27
N ARG A 117 -24.11 -11.46 1.14
CA ARG A 117 -25.05 -12.38 1.81
C ARG A 117 -26.48 -12.33 1.26
N GLY A 118 -26.86 -11.24 0.60
CA GLY A 118 -28.16 -11.12 -0.04
C GLY A 118 -28.31 -12.00 -1.28
N VAL A 119 -29.54 -12.40 -1.61
CA VAL A 119 -29.81 -13.10 -2.89
C VAL A 119 -29.45 -12.19 -4.04
N ASN A 120 -28.66 -12.68 -5.00
CA ASN A 120 -28.11 -11.93 -6.13
C ASN A 120 -27.39 -10.63 -5.72
N SER A 121 -26.77 -10.60 -4.52
CA SER A 121 -26.02 -9.42 -4.08
C SER A 121 -24.57 -9.45 -4.57
N PHE A 122 -23.96 -8.27 -4.67
CA PHE A 122 -22.57 -8.11 -5.08
C PHE A 122 -21.77 -7.31 -4.06
N ALA A 123 -20.63 -7.83 -3.63
CA ALA A 123 -19.71 -7.11 -2.74
C ALA A 123 -18.31 -7.09 -3.37
N GLY A 124 -17.79 -5.90 -3.68
CA GLY A 124 -16.44 -5.68 -4.19
C GLY A 124 -15.60 -4.87 -3.21
N GLN A 125 -14.42 -5.35 -2.85
CA GLN A 125 -13.54 -4.63 -1.93
C GLN A 125 -12.09 -4.68 -2.40
N SER A 126 -11.42 -3.53 -2.40
CA SER A 126 -9.98 -3.42 -2.62
C SER A 126 -9.33 -2.70 -1.45
N VAL A 127 -8.29 -3.29 -0.87
CA VAL A 127 -7.54 -2.69 0.24
C VAL A 127 -6.05 -2.71 -0.07
N THR A 128 -5.43 -1.54 -0.02
CA THR A 128 -4.00 -1.36 -0.21
C THR A 128 -3.38 -0.71 1.02
N THR A 129 -2.37 -1.36 1.60
CA THR A 129 -1.55 -0.81 2.68
C THR A 129 -0.11 -0.69 2.23
N LEU A 130 0.45 0.51 2.29
CA LEU A 130 1.81 0.84 1.85
C LEU A 130 2.64 1.35 3.01
N GLY A 131 3.81 0.76 3.23
CA GLY A 131 4.72 1.16 4.28
C GLY A 131 5.34 2.54 4.06
N GLY A 132 5.65 3.21 5.16
CA GLY A 132 6.39 4.47 5.16
C GLY A 132 7.90 4.25 5.21
N THR A 133 8.63 5.34 5.39
CA THR A 133 10.09 5.37 5.40
C THR A 133 10.61 5.79 6.76
N ALA A 134 11.55 5.01 7.32
CA ALA A 134 12.22 5.29 8.58
C ALA A 134 13.73 5.42 8.35
N VAL A 135 14.29 6.62 8.50
CA VAL A 135 15.70 6.91 8.23
C VAL A 135 16.33 7.62 9.41
N GLY A 136 17.36 7.02 9.99
CA GLY A 136 18.09 7.58 11.12
C GLY A 136 18.12 6.63 12.33
N ARG A 137 18.96 6.97 13.31
CA ARG A 137 19.12 6.12 14.50
C ARG A 137 17.82 6.08 15.29
N GLY A 138 17.21 4.90 15.38
CA GLY A 138 15.96 4.70 16.12
C GLY A 138 14.71 5.28 15.47
N ALA A 139 14.75 5.70 14.20
CA ALA A 139 13.57 6.17 13.47
C ALA A 139 12.55 5.04 13.31
N GLN A 140 11.25 5.31 13.43
CA GLN A 140 10.21 4.30 13.30
C GLN A 140 9.06 4.75 12.41
N SER A 141 8.66 3.92 11.45
CA SER A 141 7.41 4.07 10.71
C SER A 141 6.55 2.84 10.91
N SER A 142 5.29 3.04 11.27
CA SER A 142 4.32 1.98 11.52
C SER A 142 3.02 2.26 10.77
N VAL A 143 2.62 1.35 9.90
CA VAL A 143 1.42 1.49 9.06
C VAL A 143 0.50 0.30 9.29
N HIS A 144 -0.77 0.57 9.57
CA HIS A 144 -1.78 -0.46 9.78
C HIS A 144 -3.01 -0.20 8.90
N GLY A 145 -3.32 -1.12 7.98
CA GLY A 145 -4.42 -1.01 7.00
C GLY A 145 -5.83 -0.88 7.61
N GLY A 146 -5.97 -1.26 8.87
CA GLY A 146 -7.15 -1.00 9.69
C GLY A 146 -8.09 -2.20 9.78
N GLN A 147 -9.36 -1.93 10.07
CA GLN A 147 -10.44 -2.93 10.08
C GLN A 147 -11.54 -2.48 9.11
N ASN A 148 -11.60 -3.08 7.92
CA ASN A 148 -12.49 -2.62 6.86
C ASN A 148 -13.61 -3.64 6.60
N LEU A 149 -14.85 -3.18 6.53
CA LEU A 149 -16.03 -4.00 6.23
C LEU A 149 -16.76 -3.43 5.01
N ASN A 150 -16.96 -4.28 4.00
CA ASN A 150 -17.85 -4.03 2.88
C ASN A 150 -18.93 -5.12 2.83
N ALA A 151 -20.21 -4.73 2.83
CA ALA A 151 -21.31 -5.69 3.00
C ALA A 151 -22.52 -5.41 2.10
N ALA A 152 -22.86 -6.37 1.23
CA ALA A 152 -24.09 -6.39 0.45
C ALA A 152 -25.05 -7.46 1.00
N LEU A 153 -25.93 -7.02 1.91
CA LEU A 153 -26.81 -7.92 2.67
C LEU A 153 -28.24 -8.00 2.11
N GLY A 154 -28.69 -6.96 1.42
CA GLY A 154 -30.01 -6.94 0.79
C GLY A 154 -30.11 -7.78 -0.49
N ARG A 155 -31.33 -8.20 -0.85
CA ARG A 155 -31.58 -8.85 -2.14
C ARG A 155 -31.29 -7.88 -3.28
N ASN A 156 -30.55 -8.33 -4.29
CA ASN A 156 -30.09 -7.53 -5.43
C ASN A 156 -29.31 -6.27 -4.99
N SER A 157 -28.68 -6.26 -3.82
CA SER A 157 -27.91 -5.11 -3.34
C SER A 157 -26.46 -5.17 -3.79
N SER A 158 -25.79 -4.01 -3.84
CA SER A 158 -24.39 -3.92 -4.23
C SER A 158 -23.62 -3.02 -3.27
N ALA A 159 -22.44 -3.45 -2.84
CA ALA A 159 -21.55 -2.68 -1.99
C ALA A 159 -20.12 -2.68 -2.58
N GLN A 160 -19.55 -1.50 -2.80
CA GLN A 160 -18.17 -1.33 -3.28
C GLN A 160 -17.35 -0.54 -2.26
N GLN A 161 -16.13 -0.98 -1.98
CA GLN A 161 -15.25 -0.25 -1.08
C GLN A 161 -13.79 -0.29 -1.54
N GLN A 162 -13.14 0.87 -1.53
CA GLN A 162 -11.72 1.00 -1.80
C GLN A 162 -11.05 1.71 -0.63
N VAL A 163 -9.98 1.12 -0.10
CA VAL A 163 -9.23 1.67 1.03
C VAL A 163 -7.75 1.72 0.70
N LEU A 164 -7.16 2.90 0.82
CA LEU A 164 -5.71 3.11 0.76
C LEU A 164 -5.22 3.62 2.11
N THR A 165 -4.23 2.93 2.68
CA THR A 165 -3.47 3.41 3.84
C THR A 165 -1.99 3.48 3.47
N MET A 166 -1.37 4.64 3.63
CA MET A 166 0.02 4.86 3.24
C MET A 166 0.81 5.52 4.37
N GLY A 167 1.97 4.94 4.69
CA GLY A 167 2.91 5.50 5.66
C GLY A 167 3.56 6.80 5.19
N GLY A 168 3.95 7.61 6.16
CA GLY A 168 4.69 8.84 5.96
C GLY A 168 6.20 8.63 6.04
N SER A 169 6.90 9.71 6.40
CA SER A 169 8.36 9.69 6.58
C SER A 169 8.72 9.99 8.03
N ALA A 170 9.49 9.11 8.65
CA ALA A 170 10.14 9.32 9.92
C ALA A 170 11.64 9.49 9.67
N VAL A 171 12.09 10.74 9.55
CA VAL A 171 13.50 11.07 9.30
C VAL A 171 14.11 11.78 10.50
N GLY A 172 15.23 11.24 11.00
CA GLY A 172 15.98 11.81 12.12
C GLY A 172 16.16 10.84 13.27
N ARG A 173 16.79 11.32 14.34
CA ARG A 173 17.03 10.50 15.54
C ARG A 173 15.73 10.32 16.31
N GLY A 174 15.22 9.09 16.38
CA GLY A 174 14.01 8.76 17.15
C GLY A 174 12.71 9.32 16.57
N SER A 175 12.70 9.77 15.31
CA SER A 175 11.49 10.23 14.61
C SER A 175 10.46 9.11 14.51
N LEU A 176 9.17 9.46 14.57
CA LEU A 176 8.07 8.51 14.56
C LEU A 176 7.03 8.89 13.51
N ASP A 177 6.63 7.92 12.71
CA ASP A 177 5.46 7.97 11.82
C ASP A 177 4.53 6.80 12.18
N LYS A 178 3.24 7.11 12.40
CA LYS A 178 2.22 6.12 12.75
C LYS A 178 0.95 6.42 11.98
N VAL A 179 0.55 5.48 11.12
CA VAL A 179 -0.63 5.61 10.28
C VAL A 179 -1.59 4.46 10.52
N TYR A 180 -2.86 4.78 10.76
CA TYR A 180 -3.93 3.81 10.96
C TYR A 180 -5.07 4.04 9.96
N GLY A 181 -5.37 3.04 9.15
CA GLY A 181 -6.39 3.09 8.10
C GLY A 181 -7.83 3.24 8.58
N GLY A 182 -8.07 3.12 9.89
CA GLY A 182 -9.40 3.31 10.49
C GLY A 182 -10.22 2.03 10.61
N ASN A 183 -11.50 2.21 10.94
CA ASN A 183 -12.51 1.15 11.06
C ASN A 183 -13.64 1.40 10.06
N ASN A 184 -13.36 1.29 8.75
CA ASN A 184 -14.27 1.74 7.70
C ASN A 184 -15.38 0.71 7.44
N ARG A 185 -16.62 1.18 7.30
CA ARG A 185 -17.79 0.33 7.10
C ARG A 185 -18.64 0.86 5.94
N ASN A 186 -18.80 0.05 4.91
CA ASN A 186 -19.69 0.29 3.78
C ASN A 186 -20.74 -0.83 3.72
N ALA A 187 -22.03 -0.49 3.68
CA ALA A 187 -23.08 -1.49 3.76
C ALA A 187 -24.34 -1.15 2.97
N ALA A 188 -24.71 -2.04 2.04
CA ALA A 188 -25.96 -2.02 1.30
C ALA A 188 -26.95 -3.04 1.87
N LEU A 189 -27.81 -2.56 2.79
CA LEU A 189 -28.67 -3.40 3.62
C LEU A 189 -30.06 -3.68 3.00
N GLY A 190 -30.61 -2.72 2.26
CA GLY A 190 -31.95 -2.80 1.68
C GLY A 190 -32.01 -3.59 0.36
N LYS A 191 -33.22 -4.00 -0.04
CA LYS A 191 -33.46 -4.58 -1.37
C LYS A 191 -33.07 -3.56 -2.45
N GLY A 192 -32.20 -3.94 -3.37
CA GLY A 192 -31.71 -3.05 -4.43
C GLY A 192 -30.81 -1.91 -3.93
N ALA A 193 -30.42 -1.92 -2.65
CA ALA A 193 -29.58 -0.86 -2.11
C ALA A 193 -28.20 -0.88 -2.75
N PHE A 194 -27.60 0.31 -2.86
CA PHE A 194 -26.25 0.51 -3.32
C PHE A 194 -25.47 1.29 -2.26
N ALA A 195 -24.23 0.90 -2.02
CA ALA A 195 -23.33 1.61 -1.12
C ALA A 195 -21.92 1.63 -1.73
N ASP A 196 -21.30 2.80 -1.79
CA ASP A 196 -19.94 2.99 -2.32
C ASP A 196 -19.14 3.86 -1.37
N GLN A 197 -17.87 3.50 -1.17
CA GLN A 197 -16.99 4.22 -0.27
C GLN A 197 -15.53 4.12 -0.74
N GLN A 198 -14.88 5.29 -0.81
CA GLN A 198 -13.44 5.41 -0.96
C GLN A 198 -12.84 6.03 0.30
N VAL A 199 -11.77 5.45 0.81
CA VAL A 199 -11.04 5.96 1.98
C VAL A 199 -9.55 6.03 1.66
N VAL A 200 -8.95 7.17 2.00
CA VAL A 200 -7.52 7.41 1.83
C VAL A 200 -6.97 7.97 3.13
N THR A 201 -5.98 7.29 3.71
CA THR A 201 -5.25 7.72 4.90
C THR A 201 -3.76 7.75 4.60
N ILE A 202 -3.11 8.90 4.80
CA ILE A 202 -1.71 9.12 4.44
C ILE A 202 -0.97 9.74 5.64
N GLY A 203 0.21 9.20 5.96
CA GLY A 203 1.10 9.73 6.99
C GLY A 203 1.83 11.01 6.57
N GLY A 204 2.20 11.82 7.56
CA GLY A 204 2.92 13.07 7.39
C GLY A 204 4.45 12.91 7.35
N GLN A 205 5.16 14.04 7.41
CA GLN A 205 6.62 14.14 7.52
C GLN A 205 7.03 14.69 8.89
#